data_AF-A0A837CRI7-F1
#
_entry.id   AF-A0A837CRI7-F1
#
_cell.length_a   1.000
_cell.length_b   1.000
_cell.length_c   1.000
_cell.angle_alpha   90.00
_cell.angle_beta   90.00
_cell.angle_gamma   90.00
#
_symmetry.space_group_name_H-M   'P 1'
#
loop_
_entity.id
_entity.type
_entity.pdbx_description
1 polymer ?
#
loop_
_entity_poly.entity_id
_entity_poly.type
_entity_poly.pdbx_seq_one_letter_code
_entity_poly.pdbx_strand_id
1 'polypeptide(L)'
;MAGVHTSAAGAVASPEEVLANWAAEDGQGQHGDRQQAVSRTSAWRWTGDLNQPLDLSSRSLTALPAPILAEVRRLNVDHNQLDSLPETLSTGLQRL
;
A
#
# COMPACT_ATOMS: atom_id res chain seq x y z
N MET A 1 -5.53 27.46 6.08
CA MET A 1 -4.89 26.47 5.20
C MET A 1 -5.58 25.15 5.49
N ALA A 2 -6.33 24.63 4.52
CA ALA A 2 -7.45 23.72 4.75
C ALA A 2 -6.99 22.34 5.21
N GLY A 3 -7.23 22.04 6.48
CA GLY A 3 -7.34 20.68 7.01
C GLY A 3 -8.80 20.23 6.87
N VAL A 4 -8.99 19.26 5.99
CA VAL A 4 -10.22 18.51 5.70
C VAL A 4 -9.66 17.47 4.71
N HIS A 5 -9.68 16.17 4.97
CA HIS A 5 -10.82 15.29 4.78
C HIS A 5 -10.78 14.16 5.84
N THR A 6 -11.58 14.28 6.90
CA THR A 6 -12.14 13.08 7.55
C THR A 6 -13.44 12.79 6.81
N SER A 7 -13.55 11.62 6.17
CA SER A 7 -14.83 11.20 5.59
C SER A 7 -14.98 9.69 5.62
N ALA A 8 -15.87 9.29 6.55
CA ALA A 8 -16.88 8.26 6.41
C ALA A 8 -16.45 6.83 6.03
N ALA A 9 -16.52 5.97 7.03
CA ALA A 9 -16.94 4.58 6.87
C ALA A 9 -18.20 4.49 5.96
N GLY A 10 -18.17 3.57 5.00
CA GLY A 10 -19.39 3.07 4.35
C GLY A 10 -19.68 3.54 2.93
N ALA A 11 -18.67 3.68 2.08
CA ALA A 11 -18.81 3.50 0.63
C ALA A 11 -17.47 2.97 0.13
N VAL A 12 -17.45 2.16 -0.93
CA VAL A 12 -16.24 1.52 -1.46
C VAL A 12 -15.16 2.55 -1.80
N ALA A 13 -14.29 2.86 -0.83
CA ALA A 13 -13.19 3.79 -1.02
C ALA A 13 -12.33 3.27 -2.17
N SER A 14 -12.04 4.14 -3.14
CA SER A 14 -11.21 3.74 -4.27
C SER A 14 -9.84 3.30 -3.74
N PRO A 15 -9.17 2.32 -4.38
CA PRO A 15 -7.86 1.85 -3.92
C PRO A 15 -6.85 3.00 -3.72
N GLU A 16 -6.97 4.04 -4.54
CA GLU A 16 -6.17 5.27 -4.46
C GLU A 16 -6.45 6.08 -3.19
N GLU A 17 -7.70 6.15 -2.76
CA GLU A 17 -8.11 6.84 -1.54
C GLU A 17 -7.64 6.09 -0.30
N VAL A 18 -7.72 4.75 -0.32
CA VAL A 18 -7.17 3.90 0.75
C VAL A 18 -5.65 4.07 0.84
N LEU A 19 -4.94 4.14 -0.28
CA LEU A 19 -3.50 4.42 -0.32
C LEU A 19 -3.18 5.81 0.24
N ALA A 20 -3.96 6.83 -0.14
CA ALA A 20 -3.79 8.20 0.35
C ALA A 20 -4.03 8.29 1.86
N ASN A 21 -5.07 7.61 2.38
CA ASN A 21 -5.33 7.51 3.81
C ASN A 21 -4.19 6.82 4.53
N TRP A 22 -3.76 5.64 4.05
CA TRP A 22 -2.63 4.90 4.61
C TRP A 22 -1.34 5.74 4.66
N ALA A 23 -1.06 6.50 3.61
CA ALA A 23 0.12 7.36 3.59
C ALA A 23 0.01 8.57 4.52
N ALA A 24 -1.20 9.04 4.79
CA ALA A 24 -1.51 10.10 5.75
C ALA A 24 -1.60 9.61 7.20
N GLU A 25 -1.66 8.29 7.44
CA GLU A 25 -1.74 7.75 8.80
C GLU A 25 -0.44 8.00 9.58
N ASP A 26 -0.55 8.62 10.75
CA ASP A 26 0.58 9.02 11.58
C ASP A 26 1.27 7.83 12.30
N GLY A 27 0.63 6.65 12.30
CA GLY A 27 1.01 5.50 13.14
C GLY A 27 2.31 4.77 12.78
N GLN A 28 2.98 5.11 11.68
CA GLN A 28 4.15 4.38 11.19
C GLN A 28 5.48 5.19 11.30
N GLY A 29 5.49 6.35 11.97
CA GLY A 29 6.69 7.17 12.22
C GLY A 29 7.26 7.91 11.00
N GLN A 30 8.11 8.92 11.23
CA GLN A 30 8.63 9.88 10.23
C GLN A 30 9.61 9.29 9.19
N HIS A 31 9.85 7.98 9.18
CA HIS A 31 10.96 7.35 8.45
C HIS A 31 10.55 6.44 7.28
N GLY A 32 9.26 6.16 7.10
CA GLY A 32 8.76 5.29 6.03
C GLY A 32 8.44 6.06 4.76
N ASP A 33 8.98 5.64 3.62
CA ASP A 33 8.72 6.19 2.28
C ASP A 33 7.33 5.79 1.75
N ARG A 34 6.28 6.06 2.52
CA ARG A 34 4.89 5.68 2.20
C ARG A 34 4.42 6.35 0.91
N GLN A 35 4.78 7.61 0.71
CA GLN A 35 4.46 8.35 -0.51
C GLN A 35 5.03 7.64 -1.75
N GLN A 36 6.27 7.15 -1.69
CA GLN A 36 6.85 6.37 -2.79
C GLN A 36 6.16 5.02 -2.98
N ALA A 37 5.78 4.36 -1.88
CA ALA A 37 5.03 3.11 -1.96
C ALA A 37 3.64 3.29 -2.60
N VAL A 38 2.95 4.38 -2.27
CA VAL A 38 1.68 4.79 -2.91
C VAL A 38 1.89 5.03 -4.40
N SER A 39 2.86 5.88 -4.78
CA SER A 39 3.12 6.19 -6.19
C SER A 39 3.51 4.95 -7.00
N ARG A 40 4.27 4.02 -6.41
CA ARG A 40 4.62 2.74 -7.04
C ARG A 40 3.39 1.86 -7.24
N THR A 41 2.56 1.75 -6.21
CA THR A 41 1.36 0.91 -6.24
C THR A 41 0.34 1.45 -7.25
N SER A 42 0.12 2.77 -7.29
CA SER A 42 -0.76 3.39 -8.29
C SER A 42 -0.19 3.27 -9.70
N ALA A 43 1.11 3.50 -9.89
CA ALA A 43 1.76 3.31 -11.20
C ALA A 43 1.67 1.85 -11.69
N TRP A 44 1.83 0.89 -10.78
CA TRP A 44 1.64 -0.53 -11.09
C TRP A 44 0.21 -0.83 -11.54
N ARG A 45 -0.82 -0.26 -10.88
CA ARG A 45 -2.22 -0.39 -11.33
C ARG A 45 -2.44 0.23 -12.70
N TRP A 46 -1.86 1.40 -12.96
CA TRP A 46 -1.94 2.05 -14.28
C TRP A 46 -1.26 1.25 -15.39
N THR A 47 -0.27 0.42 -15.03
CA THR A 47 0.39 -0.49 -15.97
C THR A 47 -0.58 -1.57 -16.47
N GLY A 48 -1.63 -1.89 -15.72
CA GLY A 48 -2.65 -2.89 -16.08
C GLY A 48 -2.14 -4.33 -16.09
N ASP A 49 -0.86 -4.56 -15.76
CA ASP A 49 -0.25 -5.88 -15.78
C ASP A 49 -0.19 -6.47 -14.37
N LEU A 50 -1.15 -7.33 -14.06
CA LEU A 50 -1.25 -7.99 -12.75
C LEU A 50 -0.15 -9.05 -12.52
N ASN A 51 0.66 -9.39 -13.53
CA ASN A 51 1.79 -10.32 -13.41
C ASN A 51 3.13 -9.62 -13.14
N GLN A 52 3.19 -8.29 -13.28
CA GLN A 52 4.37 -7.50 -12.94
C GLN A 52 4.61 -7.53 -11.43
N PRO A 53 5.85 -7.78 -10.98
CA PRO A 53 6.21 -7.61 -9.57
C PRO A 53 6.06 -6.16 -9.13
N LEU A 54 5.28 -5.94 -8.07
CA LEU A 54 5.23 -4.67 -7.35
C LEU A 54 6.41 -4.63 -6.37
N ASP A 55 7.38 -3.75 -6.64
CA ASP A 55 8.56 -3.59 -5.78
C ASP A 55 8.43 -2.40 -4.83
N LEU A 56 8.25 -2.76 -3.55
CA LEU A 56 8.20 -1.88 -2.39
C LEU A 56 9.41 -2.08 -1.47
N SER A 57 10.48 -2.73 -1.96
CA SER A 57 11.67 -2.99 -1.15
C SER A 57 12.42 -1.73 -0.72
N SER A 58 13.15 -1.81 0.39
CA SER A 58 13.99 -0.73 0.93
C SER A 58 13.25 0.58 1.22
N ARG A 59 12.04 0.49 1.80
CA ARG A 59 11.18 1.66 2.05
C ARG A 59 10.91 1.93 3.53
N SER A 60 11.57 1.19 4.42
CA SER A 60 11.39 1.29 5.88
C SER A 60 9.91 1.25 6.29
N LEU A 61 9.10 0.50 5.54
CA LEU A 61 7.68 0.37 5.82
C LEU A 61 7.52 -0.52 7.04
N THR A 62 6.75 -0.06 8.02
CA THR A 62 6.39 -0.78 9.25
C THR A 62 5.05 -1.53 9.14
N ALA A 63 4.18 -1.10 8.24
CA ALA A 63 2.95 -1.79 7.86
C ALA A 63 2.68 -1.60 6.35
N LEU A 64 1.77 -2.41 5.80
CA LEU A 64 1.34 -2.36 4.40
C LEU A 64 -0.18 -2.12 4.28
N PRO A 65 -0.63 -1.46 3.20
CA PRO A 65 -2.05 -1.25 2.96
C PRO A 65 -2.73 -2.52 2.43
N ALA A 66 -3.50 -3.17 3.30
CA ALA A 66 -4.15 -4.46 3.12
C ALA A 66 -5.06 -4.60 1.87
N PRO A 67 -5.96 -3.64 1.56
CA PRO A 67 -6.96 -3.84 0.50
C PRO A 67 -6.40 -3.73 -0.93
N ILE A 68 -5.36 -2.92 -1.12
CA ILE A 68 -4.82 -2.66 -2.46
C ILE A 68 -3.84 -3.74 -2.90
N LEU A 69 -3.20 -4.40 -1.92
CA LEU A 69 -2.31 -5.55 -2.15
C LEU A 69 -3.07 -6.86 -2.36
N ALA A 70 -4.40 -6.85 -2.41
CA ALA A 70 -5.26 -8.01 -2.66
C ALA A 70 -5.36 -8.40 -4.16
N GLU A 71 -4.84 -7.55 -5.07
CA GLU A 71 -4.78 -7.83 -6.52
C GLU A 71 -3.37 -8.18 -7.00
N VAL A 72 -2.35 -8.05 -6.14
CA VAL A 72 -0.94 -8.21 -6.50
C VAL A 72 -0.54 -9.69 -6.47
N ARG A 73 -0.08 -10.22 -7.61
CA ARG A 73 0.43 -11.60 -7.70
C ARG A 73 1.88 -11.75 -7.26
N ARG A 74 2.69 -10.72 -7.45
CA ARG A 74 4.11 -10.70 -7.12
C ARG A 74 4.41 -9.42 -6.38
N LEU A 75 4.77 -9.53 -5.12
CA LEU A 75 5.10 -8.40 -4.26
C LEU A 75 6.54 -8.58 -3.80
N ASN A 76 7.34 -7.52 -3.80
CA ASN A 76 8.64 -7.51 -3.15
C ASN A 76 8.59 -6.45 -2.04
N VAL A 77 8.74 -6.88 -0.80
CA VAL A 77 8.76 -6.02 0.40
C VAL A 77 10.05 -6.20 1.20
N ASP A 78 11.10 -6.69 0.54
CA ASP A 78 12.40 -6.90 1.14
C ASP A 78 13.01 -5.61 1.69
N HIS A 79 13.88 -5.69 2.71
CA HIS A 79 14.46 -4.51 3.37
C HIS A 79 13.43 -3.47 3.88
N ASN A 80 12.26 -3.93 4.33
CA ASN A 80 11.32 -3.13 5.11
C ASN A 80 11.39 -3.49 6.60
N GLN A 81 10.67 -2.75 7.42
CA GLN A 81 10.61 -2.94 8.88
C GLN A 81 9.22 -3.46 9.28
N LEU A 82 8.63 -4.31 8.43
CA LEU A 82 7.26 -4.78 8.58
C LEU A 82 7.16 -5.64 9.83
N ASP A 83 6.42 -5.15 10.83
CA ASP A 83 6.19 -5.87 12.08
C ASP A 83 5.19 -7.02 11.86
N SER A 84 4.26 -6.82 10.92
CA SER A 84 3.26 -7.81 10.52
C SER A 84 2.85 -7.61 9.07
N LEU A 85 2.48 -8.72 8.42
CA LEU A 85 1.85 -8.71 7.11
C LEU A 85 0.32 -8.63 7.28
N PRO A 86 -0.38 -7.78 6.51
CA PRO A 86 -1.84 -7.74 6.57
C PRO A 86 -2.46 -9.08 6.19
N GLU A 87 -3.46 -9.53 6.96
CA GLU A 87 -4.14 -10.80 6.74
C GLU A 87 -4.89 -10.86 5.39
N THR A 88 -5.23 -9.70 4.82
CA THR A 88 -5.89 -9.58 3.51
C THR A 88 -4.92 -9.47 2.34
N LEU A 89 -3.62 -9.72 2.55
CA LEU A 89 -2.68 -9.92 1.44
C LEU A 89 -3.26 -10.99 0.50
N SER A 90 -3.24 -10.70 -0.81
CA SER A 90 -3.87 -11.52 -1.85
C SER A 90 -3.78 -13.02 -1.57
N THR A 91 -4.92 -13.72 -1.52
CA THR A 91 -4.92 -15.19 -1.55
C THR A 91 -4.34 -15.74 -2.86
N GLY A 92 -4.25 -14.90 -3.90
CA GLY A 92 -3.61 -15.19 -5.19
C GLY A 92 -2.14 -14.78 -5.29
N LEU A 93 -1.48 -14.41 -4.19
CA LEU A 93 -0.06 -14.06 -4.20
C LEU A 93 0.79 -15.29 -4.53
N GLN A 94 1.57 -15.20 -5.61
CA GLN A 94 2.42 -16.27 -6.10
C GLN A 94 3.86 -16.16 -5.59
N ARG A 95 4.31 -14.94 -5.28
CA ARG A 95 5.67 -14.64 -4.82
C ARG A 95 5.72 -13.40 -3.93
N LEU A 96 6.35 -13.53 -2.77
CA LEU A 96 6.67 -12.47 -1.80
C LEU A 96 8.19 -12.32 -1.67
#